data_AF-A0ABD6AGW6-F1
#
_entry.id   AF-A0ABD6AGW6-F1
#
_cell.length_a   1.000
_cell.length_b   1.000
_cell.length_c   1.000
_cell.angle_alpha   90.00
_cell.angle_beta   90.00
_cell.angle_gamma   90.00
#
_symmetry.space_group_name_H-M   'P 1'
#
loop_
_entity.id
_entity.type
_entity.pdbx_description
1 polymer ?
#
loop_
_entity_poly.entity_id
_entity_poly.type
_entity_poly.pdbx_seq_one_letter_code
_entity_poly.pdbx_strand_id
1 'polypeptide(L)' 'MNRSRFVGLALLAFGLVFLSFVVRGTTRLLAPYELAVALSAPILFVAAGLLAVLVVLATLDVTGVRELE' A
#
# COMPACT_ATOMS: atom_id res chain seq x y z
N MET A 1 -17.69 7.15 1.88
CA MET A 1 -16.53 7.40 0.99
C MET A 1 -16.88 6.78 -0.33
N ASN A 2 -16.92 7.58 -1.38
CA ASN A 2 -17.37 7.09 -2.66
C ASN A 2 -16.49 5.93 -3.16
N ARG A 3 -17.11 4.89 -3.69
CA ARG A 3 -16.48 3.65 -4.17
C ARG A 3 -15.36 3.93 -5.17
N SER A 4 -15.51 4.93 -6.03
CA SER A 4 -14.45 5.37 -6.96
C SER A 4 -13.18 5.83 -6.25
N ARG A 5 -13.31 6.55 -5.13
CA ARG A 5 -12.17 7.00 -4.32
C ARG A 5 -11.53 5.84 -3.58
N PHE A 6 -12.33 4.89 -3.08
CA PHE A 6 -11.82 3.65 -2.48
C PHE A 6 -10.96 2.88 -3.48
N VAL A 7 -11.48 2.65 -4.69
CA VAL A 7 -10.75 1.94 -5.76
C VAL A 7 -9.48 2.69 -6.14
N GLY A 8 -9.53 4.02 -6.27
CA GLY A 8 -8.34 4.83 -6.54
C GLY A 8 -7.26 4.70 -5.47
N LEU A 9 -7.64 4.70 -4.19
CA LEU A 9 -6.70 4.48 -3.08
C LEU A 9 -6.17 3.04 -3.04
N ALA A 10 -6.99 2.05 -3.38
CA ALA A 10 -6.55 0.66 -3.47
C ALA A 10 -5.52 0.46 -4.59
N LEU A 11 -5.75 1.07 -5.76
CA LEU A 11 -4.79 1.09 -6.87
C LEU A 11 -3.49 1.81 -6.46
N LEU A 12 -3.59 2.93 -5.75
CA LEU A 12 -2.42 3.63 -5.22
C LEU A 12 -1.65 2.78 -4.22
N ALA A 13 -2.34 2.10 -3.30
CA ALA A 13 -1.71 1.21 -2.33
C ALA A 13 -0.97 0.06 -3.03
N PHE A 14 -1.62 -0.58 -4.01
CA PHE A 14 -0.99 -1.61 -4.82
C PHE A 14 0.22 -1.08 -5.59
N GLY A 15 0.11 0.09 -6.21
CA GLY A 15 1.21 0.76 -6.89
C GLY A 15 2.39 1.06 -5.97
N LEU A 16 2.15 1.48 -4.73
CA LEU A 16 3.20 1.69 -3.72
C LEU A 16 3.87 0.38 -3.30
N VAL A 17 3.10 -0.70 -3.10
CA VAL A 17 3.68 -2.03 -2.85
C VAL A 17 4.59 -2.41 -4.01
N PHE A 18 4.08 -2.35 -5.25
CA PHE A 18 4.86 -2.66 -6.44
C PHE A 18 6.14 -1.82 -6.53
N LEU A 19 6.04 -0.50 -6.34
CA LEU A 19 7.17 0.41 -6.32
C LEU A 19 8.20 0.03 -5.25
N SER A 20 7.77 -0.36 -4.05
CA SER A 20 8.69 -0.79 -3.00
C SER A 20 9.52 -2.02 -3.40
N PHE A 21 8.91 -2.97 -4.13
CA PHE A 21 9.59 -4.14 -4.68
C PHE A 21 10.54 -3.78 -5.82
N VAL A 22 10.12 -2.88 -6.72
CA VAL A 22 10.99 -2.37 -7.79
C VAL A 22 12.22 -1.68 -7.19
N VAL A 23 12.04 -0.79 -6.21
CA VAL A 23 13.14 -0.10 -5.51
C VAL A 23 14.05 -1.11 -4.82
N ARG A 24 13.50 -2.06 -4.05
CA ARG A 24 14.31 -3.09 -3.38
C ARG A 24 15.10 -3.94 -4.36
N GLY A 25 14.42 -4.43 -5.40
CA GLY A 25 14.99 -5.32 -6.40
C GLY A 25 16.11 -4.64 -7.18
N THR A 26 15.86 -3.44 -7.70
CA THR A 26 16.85 -2.68 -8.48
C THR A 26 18.02 -2.20 -7.63
N THR A 27 17.77 -1.69 -6.41
CA THR A 27 18.84 -1.25 -5.51
C THR A 27 19.79 -2.40 -5.15
N ARG A 28 19.25 -3.60 -4.91
CA ARG A 28 20.07 -4.79 -4.57
C ARG A 28 21.00 -5.22 -5.71
N LEU A 29 20.74 -4.83 -6.95
CA LEU A 29 21.66 -5.09 -8.07
C LEU A 29 22.93 -4.26 -7.98
N LEU A 30 22.87 -3.09 -7.32
CA LEU A 30 23.93 -2.08 -7.32
C LEU A 30 24.49 -1.78 -5.92
N ALA A 31 23.79 -2.18 -4.85
CA ALA A 31 24.11 -1.79 -3.49
C ALA A 31 23.78 -2.90 -2.45
N PRO A 32 24.29 -2.77 -1.21
CA PRO A 32 24.05 -3.74 -0.15
C PRO A 32 22.57 -3.92 0.20
N TYR A 33 22.25 -5.08 0.77
CA TYR A 33 20.88 -5.44 1.13
C TYR A 33 20.27 -4.46 2.13
N GLU A 34 21.04 -4.00 3.11
CA GLU A 34 20.61 -3.08 4.15
C GLU A 34 20.15 -1.75 3.55
N LEU A 35 20.87 -1.25 2.54
CA LEU A 35 20.49 -0.03 1.84
C LEU A 35 19.21 -0.25 1.01
N ALA A 36 19.13 -1.37 0.30
CA ALA A 36 17.91 -1.73 -0.45
C ALA A 36 16.68 -1.83 0.46
N VAL A 37 16.84 -2.38 1.68
CA VAL A 37 15.80 -2.42 2.69
C VAL A 37 15.46 -1.02 3.19
N ALA A 38 16.44 -0.21 3.56
CA ALA A 38 16.24 1.13 4.09
C ALA A 38 15.49 2.05 3.11
N LEU A 39 15.75 1.93 1.81
CA LEU A 39 15.06 2.71 0.78
C LEU A 39 13.65 2.20 0.47
N SER A 40 13.46 0.88 0.44
CA SER A 40 12.15 0.30 0.10
C SER A 40 11.16 0.27 1.27
N ALA A 41 11.66 0.17 2.51
CA ALA A 41 10.82 -0.01 3.69
C ALA A 41 9.83 1.13 3.94
N PRO A 42 10.19 2.43 3.83
CA PRO A 42 9.22 3.51 4.01
C PRO A 42 8.06 3.45 3.00
N ILE A 43 8.36 3.12 1.74
CA ILE A 43 7.34 2.97 0.68
C ILE A 43 6.38 1.84 1.04
N LEU A 44 6.95 0.68 1.42
CA LEU A 44 6.15 -0.48 1.82
C LEU A 44 5.33 -0.21 3.09
N PHE A 45 5.87 0.54 4.05
CA PHE A 45 5.18 0.89 5.28
C PHE A 45 3.97 1.80 5.02
N VAL A 46 4.13 2.82 4.18
CA VAL A 46 3.01 3.68 3.74
C VAL A 46 1.97 2.86 3.01
N ALA A 47 2.39 1.96 2.11
CA ALA A 47 1.48 1.08 1.38
C ALA A 47 0.70 0.16 2.34
N ALA A 48 1.39 -0.46 3.29
CA ALA A 48 0.78 -1.34 4.29
C ALA A 48 -0.20 -0.60 5.20
N GLY A 49 0.14 0.62 5.65
CA GLY A 49 -0.77 1.46 6.43
C GLY A 49 -2.03 1.82 5.65
N LEU A 50 -1.87 2.20 4.38
CA LEU A 50 -3.00 2.49 3.50
C LEU A 50 -3.88 1.26 3.28
N LEU A 51 -3.29 0.08 3.02
CA LEU A 51 -4.02 -1.18 2.89
C LEU A 51 -4.77 -1.52 4.19
N ALA A 52 -4.13 -1.38 5.36
CA ALA A 52 -4.78 -1.65 6.64
C ALA A 52 -6.03 -0.77 6.84
N VAL A 53 -5.93 0.53 6.54
CA VAL A 53 -7.07 1.45 6.59
C VAL A 53 -8.17 1.03 5.61
N LEU A 54 -7.82 0.68 4.37
CA LEU A 54 -8.79 0.23 3.37
C LEU A 54 -9.47 -1.08 3.78
N VAL A 55 -8.73 -2.02 4.37
CA VAL A 55 -9.29 -3.27 4.90
C VAL A 55 -10.28 -3.00 6.02
N VAL A 56 -9.96 -2.11 6.95
CA VAL A 56 -10.89 -1.69 8.02
C VAL A 56 -12.15 -1.07 7.41
N LEU A 57 -12.01 -0.15 6.46
CA LEU A 57 -13.17 0.48 5.81
C LEU A 57 -14.03 -0.51 5.03
N ALA A 58 -13.41 -1.44 4.28
CA ALA A 58 -14.13 -2.51 3.58
C ALA A 58 -14.83 -3.45 4.56
N THR A 59 -14.23 -3.73 5.71
CA THR A 59 -14.85 -4.56 6.76
C THR A 59 -16.07 -3.85 7.35
N LEU A 60 -15.97 -2.55 7.61
CA LEU A 60 -17.11 -1.74 8.11
C LEU A 60 -18.26 -1.66 7.09
N ASP A 61 -17.94 -1.65 5.80
CA ASP A 61 -18.92 -1.67 4.71
C ASP A 61 -19.66 -3.01 4.63
N VAL A 62 -18.91 -4.12 4.61
CA VAL A 62 -19.48 -5.48 4.55
C VAL A 62 -20.30 -5.82 5.81
N THR A 63 -19.93 -5.25 6.96
CA THR A 63 -20.67 -5.43 8.22
C THR A 63 -21.85 -4.45 8.37
N GLY A 64 -22.07 -3.53 7.43
CA GLY A 64 -23.15 -2.55 7.46
C GLY A 64 -22.98 -1.47 8.52
N VAL A 65 -21.81 -1.37 9.18
CA VAL A 65 -21.52 -0.33 10.18
C VAL A 65 -21.29 1.02 9.52
N ARG A 66 -20.66 1.04 8.34
CA ARG A 66 -20.42 2.26 7.56
C ARG A 66 -20.33 1.94 6.07
N GLU A 67 -21.25 2.51 5.28
CA GLU A 67 -21.27 2.29 3.84
C GLU A 67 -20.21 3.08 3.07
N LEU A 68 -19.65 2.41 2.07
CA LEU A 68 -18.90 2.99 0.97
C LEU A 68 -19.89 3.38 -0.13
N GLU A 69 -20.34 4.65 -0.06
CA GLU A 69 -21.22 5.33 -1.03
C GLU A 69 -20.86 5.09 -2.51
#